data_AF-A0A2K3KDG8-F1
#
_entry.id   AF-A0A2K3KDG8-F1
#
_cell.length_a   1.000
_cell.length_b   1.000
_cell.length_c   1.000
_cell.angle_alpha   90.00
_cell.angle_beta   90.00
_cell.angle_gamma   90.00
#
_symmetry.space_group_name_H-M   'P 1'
#
loop_
_entity.id
_entity.type
_entity.pdbx_description
1 polymer ?
#
loop_
_entity_poly.entity_id
_entity_poly.type
_entity_poly.pdbx_seq_one_letter_code
_entity_poly.pdbx_strand_id
1 'polypeptide(L)'
;MNIPALRKLDLMLIDILDDFKDQNEFWYVSKAQEEAEGNVVTQRKSEKWWLPVVKVPPSGLSDAALKWILFQMDNAHQVLKATMAINAQVLSEMEIPDNYIESLPK
;
A
#
# COMPACT_ATOMS: atom_id res chain seq x y z
N MET A 1 -21.34 -0.11 14.94
CA MET A 1 -21.38 0.16 13.48
C MET A 1 -20.03 -0.06 12.78
N ASN A 2 -18.90 -0.08 13.49
CA ASN A 2 -17.56 -0.14 12.88
C ASN A 2 -17.22 -1.50 12.23
N ILE A 3 -17.67 -2.65 12.78
CA ILE A 3 -17.34 -3.97 12.21
C ILE A 3 -17.90 -4.17 10.78
N PRO A 4 -19.19 -3.90 10.49
CA PRO A 4 -19.68 -3.93 9.10
C PRO A 4 -18.96 -2.95 8.17
N ALA A 5 -18.61 -1.76 8.65
CA ALA A 5 -17.88 -0.76 7.87
C ALA A 5 -16.48 -1.27 7.49
N LEU A 6 -15.73 -1.83 8.46
CA LEU A 6 -14.40 -2.41 8.21
C LEU A 6 -14.46 -3.59 7.23
N ARG A 7 -15.46 -4.47 7.34
CA ARG A 7 -15.65 -5.56 6.35
C ARG A 7 -15.90 -5.03 4.94
N LYS A 8 -16.65 -3.93 4.80
CA LYS A 8 -16.85 -3.29 3.51
C LYS A 8 -15.55 -2.70 2.95
N LEU A 9 -14.76 -2.04 3.79
CA LEU A 9 -13.46 -1.48 3.40
C LEU A 9 -12.44 -2.57 3.01
N ASP A 10 -12.47 -3.72 3.69
CA ASP A 10 -11.68 -4.91 3.35
C ASP A 10 -12.02 -5.43 1.96
N LEU A 11 -13.32 -5.65 1.68
CA LEU A 11 -13.78 -6.05 0.34
C LEU A 11 -13.37 -5.05 -0.74
N MET A 12 -13.47 -3.74 -0.47
CA MET A 12 -13.02 -2.72 -1.42
C MET A 12 -11.53 -2.82 -1.75
N LEU A 13 -10.67 -3.19 -0.78
CA LEU A 13 -9.24 -3.40 -1.06
C LEU A 13 -9.02 -4.63 -1.94
N ILE A 14 -9.75 -5.71 -1.68
CA ILE A 14 -9.70 -6.92 -2.51
C ILE A 14 -10.15 -6.60 -3.94
N ASP A 15 -11.24 -5.85 -4.10
CA ASP A 15 -11.76 -5.45 -5.41
C ASP A 15 -10.74 -4.57 -6.17
N ILE A 16 -10.09 -3.61 -5.49
CA ILE A 16 -9.01 -2.79 -6.11
C ILE A 16 -7.87 -3.68 -6.60
N LEU A 17 -7.49 -4.73 -5.86
CA LEU A 17 -6.45 -5.66 -6.31
C LEU A 17 -6.93 -6.54 -7.47
N ASP A 18 -8.20 -6.95 -7.46
CA ASP A 18 -8.81 -7.77 -8.51
C ASP A 18 -8.79 -7.05 -9.87
N ASP A 19 -9.01 -5.74 -9.85
CA ASP A 19 -8.99 -4.84 -11.00
C ASP A 19 -7.64 -4.82 -11.75
N PHE A 20 -6.53 -5.26 -11.12
CA PHE A 20 -5.21 -5.33 -11.75
C PHE A 20 -4.98 -6.58 -12.61
N LYS A 21 -5.90 -7.56 -12.62
CA LYS A 21 -5.72 -8.83 -13.35
C LYS A 21 -5.46 -8.66 -14.85
N ASP A 22 -6.05 -7.64 -15.46
CA ASP A 22 -5.98 -7.41 -16.91
C ASP A 22 -4.89 -6.39 -17.31
N GLN A 23 -4.06 -5.94 -16.35
CA GLN A 23 -3.03 -4.95 -16.61
C GLN A 23 -1.72 -5.60 -17.09
N ASN A 24 -1.31 -5.25 -18.31
CA ASN A 24 -0.11 -5.82 -18.95
C ASN A 24 0.98 -4.77 -19.26
N GLU A 25 0.77 -3.50 -18.88
CA GLU A 25 1.69 -2.40 -19.17
C GLU A 25 2.79 -2.23 -18.11
N PHE A 26 2.78 -3.03 -17.05
CA PHE A 26 3.88 -3.08 -16.09
C PHE A 26 4.08 -4.53 -15.65
N TRP A 27 5.29 -4.85 -15.19
CA TRP A 27 5.62 -6.18 -14.69
C TRP A 27 6.65 -6.11 -13.58
N TYR A 28 6.69 -7.17 -12.77
CA TYR A 28 7.69 -7.33 -11.72
C TYR A 28 8.82 -8.22 -12.22
N VAL A 29 10.06 -7.84 -11.91
CA VAL A 29 11.24 -8.64 -12.21
C VAL A 29 11.59 -9.48 -10.98
N SER A 30 12.05 -10.71 -11.22
CA SER A 30 12.55 -11.54 -10.13
C SER A 30 13.90 -11.02 -9.64
N LYS A 31 14.15 -11.18 -8.34
CA LYS A 31 15.44 -10.79 -7.72
C LYS A 31 16.65 -11.45 -8.41
N ALA A 32 16.52 -12.68 -8.89
CA ALA A 32 17.59 -13.38 -9.59
C ALA A 32 17.91 -12.73 -10.96
N GLN A 33 16.88 -12.26 -11.67
CA GLN A 33 17.05 -11.56 -12.93
C GLN A 33 17.62 -10.15 -12.71
N GLU A 34 17.23 -9.45 -11.64
CA GLU A 34 17.86 -8.19 -11.24
C GLU A 34 19.35 -8.37 -10.96
N GLU A 35 19.72 -9.45 -10.26
CA GLU A 35 21.12 -9.79 -9.93
C GLU A 35 21.95 -10.02 -11.21
N ALA A 36 21.38 -10.71 -12.19
CA ALA A 36 22.01 -10.95 -13.49
C ALA A 36 22.17 -9.67 -14.33
N GLU A 37 21.23 -8.73 -14.23
CA GLU A 37 21.27 -7.44 -14.94
C GLU A 37 22.20 -6.40 -14.28
N GLY A 38 22.85 -6.72 -13.16
CA GLY A 38 23.77 -5.81 -12.46
C GLY A 38 23.08 -4.66 -11.71
N ASN A 39 21.75 -4.60 -11.70
CA ASN A 39 20.95 -3.54 -11.11
C ASN A 39 20.84 -3.63 -9.57
N VAL A 40 21.38 -4.69 -8.97
CA VAL A 40 21.19 -5.02 -7.55
C VAL A 40 22.04 -4.20 -6.59
N VAL A 41 23.17 -3.66 -7.04
CA VAL A 41 24.04 -2.81 -6.20
C VAL A 41 23.31 -1.51 -5.80
N THR A 42 22.45 -0.98 -6.69
CA THR A 42 21.66 0.23 -6.46
C THR A 42 20.43 -0.06 -5.59
N GLN A 43 19.79 -1.21 -5.76
CA GLN A 43 18.56 -1.57 -5.05
C GLN A 43 18.79 -2.07 -3.62
N ARG A 44 19.93 -2.75 -3.34
CA ARG A 44 20.31 -3.16 -1.97
C ARG A 44 20.61 -1.97 -1.04
N LYS A 45 20.79 -0.77 -1.60
CA LYS A 45 20.91 0.49 -0.85
C LYS A 45 19.56 1.16 -0.59
N SER A 46 18.47 0.67 -1.19
CA SER A 46 17.13 1.19 -0.94
C SER A 46 16.58 0.61 0.37
N GLU A 47 15.75 1.39 1.06
CA GLU A 47 15.08 0.97 2.30
C GLU A 47 14.20 -0.28 2.12
N LYS A 48 13.82 -0.62 0.89
CA LYS A 48 12.90 -1.71 0.57
C LYS A 48 13.54 -2.74 -0.36
N TRP A 49 14.79 -3.13 -0.09
CA TRP A 49 15.57 -4.08 -0.90
C TRP A 49 14.94 -5.47 -1.09
N TRP A 50 13.91 -5.81 -0.30
CA TRP A 50 13.16 -7.06 -0.41
C TRP A 50 12.00 -7.01 -1.42
N LEU A 51 11.63 -5.82 -1.93
CA LEU A 51 10.57 -5.69 -2.93
C LEU A 51 11.12 -5.91 -4.35
N PRO A 52 10.39 -6.63 -5.22
CA PRO A 52 10.76 -6.76 -6.63
C PRO A 52 10.69 -5.40 -7.35
N VAL A 53 11.57 -5.18 -8.32
CA VAL A 53 11.54 -4.01 -9.20
C VAL A 53 10.32 -4.10 -10.11
N VAL A 54 9.54 -3.02 -10.16
CA VAL A 54 8.54 -2.81 -11.21
C VAL A 54 9.22 -2.22 -12.45
N LYS A 55 8.91 -2.77 -13.62
CA LYS A 55 9.31 -2.25 -14.92
C LYS A 55 8.08 -1.90 -15.75
N VAL A 56 8.28 -0.98 -16.69
CA VAL A 56 7.32 -0.52 -17.69
C VAL A 56 7.99 -0.52 -19.07
N PRO A 57 7.24 -0.45 -20.18
CA PRO A 57 7.82 -0.33 -21.52
C PRO A 57 8.79 0.87 -21.60
N PRO A 58 9.82 0.83 -22.46
CA PRO A 58 10.75 1.97 -22.63
C PRO A 58 10.06 3.27 -23.06
N SER A 59 8.89 3.17 -23.72
CA SER A 59 8.02 4.30 -24.09
C SER A 59 7.20 4.86 -22.92
N GLY A 60 7.29 4.24 -21.74
CA GLY A 60 6.40 4.51 -20.61
C GLY A 60 5.05 3.81 -20.72
N LEU A 61 4.20 4.07 -19.73
CA LEU A 61 2.79 3.65 -19.73
C LEU A 61 1.99 4.47 -20.73
N SER A 62 0.92 3.89 -21.26
CA SER A 62 -0.10 4.63 -21.99
C SER A 62 -0.80 5.63 -21.08
N ASP A 63 -1.28 6.74 -21.65
CA ASP A 63 -2.07 7.73 -20.91
C ASP A 63 -3.30 7.12 -20.24
N ALA A 64 -3.89 6.10 -20.88
CA ALA A 64 -5.05 5.38 -20.36
C ALA A 64 -4.66 4.57 -19.13
N ALA A 65 -3.59 3.78 -19.21
CA ALA A 65 -3.09 2.99 -18.07
C ALA A 65 -2.65 3.89 -16.91
N LEU A 66 -1.94 4.99 -17.19
CA LEU A 66 -1.51 5.93 -16.15
C LEU A 66 -2.71 6.54 -15.42
N LYS A 67 -3.71 7.06 -16.15
CA LYS A 67 -4.93 7.62 -15.54
C LYS A 67 -5.69 6.58 -14.72
N TRP A 68 -5.77 5.36 -15.21
CA TRP A 68 -6.44 4.27 -14.52
C TRP A 68 -5.71 3.87 -13.23
N ILE A 69 -4.38 3.75 -13.25
CA ILE A 69 -3.58 3.47 -12.04
C ILE A 69 -3.75 4.58 -11.00
N LEU A 70 -3.74 5.84 -11.43
CA LEU A 70 -3.98 6.98 -10.52
C LEU A 70 -5.38 6.93 -9.90
N PHE A 71 -6.39 6.55 -10.67
CA PHE A 71 -7.73 6.34 -10.15
C PHE A 71 -7.79 5.23 -9.09
N GLN A 72 -7.11 4.09 -9.32
CA GLN A 72 -7.04 3.02 -8.32
C GLN A 72 -6.26 3.44 -7.07
N MET A 73 -5.18 4.22 -7.23
CA MET A 73 -4.45 4.81 -6.10
C MET A 73 -5.36 5.71 -5.26
N ASP A 74 -6.19 6.53 -5.88
CA ASP A 74 -7.13 7.40 -5.17
C ASP A 74 -8.22 6.59 -4.43
N ASN A 75 -8.71 5.50 -5.02
CA ASN A 75 -9.64 4.58 -4.35
C ASN A 75 -9.00 3.97 -3.09
N ALA A 76 -7.77 3.47 -3.20
CA ALA A 76 -7.03 2.90 -2.07
C ALA A 76 -6.76 3.96 -0.98
N HIS A 77 -6.44 5.20 -1.36
CA HIS A 77 -6.27 6.30 -0.41
C HIS A 77 -7.57 6.64 0.35
N GLN A 78 -8.73 6.57 -0.30
CA GLN A 78 -10.00 6.79 0.38
C GLN A 78 -10.29 5.68 1.40
N VAL A 79 -10.00 4.43 1.05
CA VAL A 79 -10.11 3.30 2.00
C VAL A 79 -9.19 3.51 3.19
N LEU A 80 -7.93 3.89 2.94
CA LEU A 80 -6.97 4.18 4.01
C LEU A 80 -7.48 5.27 4.95
N LYS A 81 -7.98 6.39 4.42
CA LYS A 81 -8.54 7.49 5.23
C LYS A 81 -9.70 7.03 6.11
N ALA A 82 -10.64 6.27 5.55
CA ALA A 82 -11.78 5.76 6.30
C ALA A 82 -11.35 4.81 7.42
N THR A 83 -10.43 3.88 7.13
CA THR A 83 -9.88 2.95 8.13
C THR A 83 -9.11 3.68 9.23
N MET A 84 -8.28 4.68 8.87
CA MET A 84 -7.55 5.50 9.84
C MET A 84 -8.47 6.30 10.75
N ALA A 85 -9.58 6.83 10.23
CA ALA A 85 -10.57 7.53 11.04
C ALA A 85 -11.21 6.61 12.08
N ILE A 86 -11.56 5.38 11.70
CA ILE A 86 -12.09 4.37 12.64
C ILE A 86 -11.02 4.01 13.69
N ASN A 87 -9.77 3.80 13.27
CA ASN A 87 -8.66 3.49 14.17
C ASN A 87 -8.44 4.61 15.21
N ALA A 88 -8.43 5.86 14.76
CA ALA A 88 -8.28 7.02 15.65
C ALA A 88 -9.46 7.14 16.63
N GLN A 89 -10.69 6.92 16.17
CA GLN A 89 -11.87 6.95 17.03
C GLN A 89 -11.77 5.89 18.14
N VAL A 90 -11.46 4.64 17.78
CA VAL A 90 -11.33 3.55 18.77
C VAL A 90 -10.22 3.86 19.78
N LEU A 91 -9.05 4.32 19.32
CA LEU A 91 -7.96 4.69 20.23
C LEU A 91 -8.35 5.83 21.20
N SER A 92 -9.18 6.78 20.77
CA SER A 92 -9.65 7.88 21.63
C SER A 92 -10.66 7.44 22.70
N GLU A 93 -11.33 6.32 22.49
CA GLU A 93 -12.31 5.74 23.42
C GLU A 93 -11.69 4.69 24.36
N MET A 94 -10.42 4.30 24.13
CA MET A 94 -9.71 3.36 24.99
C MET A 94 -9.28 4.03 26.29
N GLU A 95 -9.39 3.28 27.39
CA GLU A 95 -8.87 3.71 28.69
C GLU A 95 -7.35 3.89 28.64
N ILE A 96 -6.86 4.91 29.34
CA ILE A 96 -5.42 5.18 29.44
C ILE A 96 -4.84 4.13 30.41
N PRO A 97 -3.86 3.31 29.98
CA PRO A 97 -3.26 2.30 30.86
C PRO A 97 -2.57 2.92 32.08
N ASP A 98 -2.73 2.30 33.26
CA ASP A 98 -2.13 2.79 34.51
C ASP A 98 -0.61 2.95 34.42
N ASN A 99 0.07 2.00 33.77
CA ASN A 99 1.53 2.05 33.57
C ASN A 99 1.97 3.25 32.72
N TYR A 100 1.12 3.75 31.82
CA TYR A 100 1.40 4.97 31.07
C TYR A 100 1.31 6.18 31.99
N ILE A 101 0.27 6.26 32.83
CA ILE A 101 0.07 7.34 33.82
C ILE A 101 1.23 7.40 34.80
N GLU A 102 1.65 6.25 35.35
CA GLU A 102 2.76 6.13 36.29
C GLU A 102 4.11 6.57 35.69
N SER A 103 4.25 6.51 34.36
CA SER A 103 5.48 6.89 33.64
C SER A 103 5.57 8.38 33.29
N LEU A 104 4.52 9.18 33.55
CA LEU A 104 4.49 10.58 33.17
C LEU A 104 5.54 11.40 33.95
N PRO A 105 6.20 12.40 33.32
CA PRO A 105 7.11 13.31 34.00
C PRO A 105 6.44 14.04 35.18
N LYS A 106 7.22 14.34 36.21
CA LYS A 106 6.78 15.15 37.36
C LYS A 106 6.56 16.62 36.99
#